data_AF-A0A222MV23-F1
#
_entry.id   AF-A0A222MV23-F1
#
_cell.length_a   1.000
_cell.length_b   1.000
_cell.length_c   1.000
_cell.angle_alpha   90.00
_cell.angle_beta   90.00
_cell.angle_gamma   90.00
#
_symmetry.space_group_name_H-M   'P 1'
#
loop_
_entity.id
_entity.type
_entity.pdbx_description
1 polymer ?
#
loop_
_entity_poly.entity_id
_entity_poly.type
_entity_poly.pdbx_seq_one_letter_code
_entity_poly.pdbx_strand_id
1 'polypeptide(L)'
;MNTYKIRYAAGFGHYTQNHRGFGPTIYIEETVEYKSEKDYFDYIDFYESHSKPDDTYFHISFLEDRPLTQKELEIRNAYRKLRDERCEKAKIEFIRQNEPNSISDADVDHAKKENE
;
A
#
# COMPACT_ATOMS: atom_id res chain seq x y z
N MET A 1 15.46 -16.88 -15.01
CA MET A 1 15.22 -15.71 -14.14
C MET A 1 14.39 -14.73 -14.95
N ASN A 2 13.14 -14.54 -14.54
CA ASN A 2 12.21 -13.64 -15.21
C ASN A 2 12.48 -12.20 -14.74
N THR A 3 12.37 -11.25 -15.65
CA THR A 3 12.57 -9.83 -15.36
C THR A 3 11.28 -9.10 -15.71
N TYR A 4 10.79 -8.30 -14.78
CA TYR A 4 9.57 -7.52 -14.93
C TYR A 4 9.91 -6.05 -14.81
N LYS A 5 9.40 -5.23 -15.74
CA LYS A 5 9.51 -3.79 -15.63
C LYS A 5 8.30 -3.24 -14.86
N ILE A 6 8.54 -2.75 -13.65
CA ILE A 6 7.49 -2.33 -12.73
C ILE A 6 7.58 -0.83 -12.50
N ARG A 7 6.46 -0.13 -12.62
CA ARG A 7 6.31 1.22 -12.08
C ARG A 7 5.54 1.11 -10.79
N TYR A 8 6.01 1.77 -9.74
CA TYR A 8 5.25 1.84 -8.49
C TYR A 8 5.36 3.22 -7.87
N ALA A 9 4.37 3.56 -7.07
CA ALA A 9 4.34 4.75 -6.25
C ALA A 9 4.22 4.32 -4.79
N ALA A 10 5.14 4.79 -3.96
CA ALA A 10 5.14 4.52 -2.52
C ALA A 10 5.42 5.79 -1.74
N GLY A 11 4.85 5.90 -0.55
CA GLY A 11 5.22 6.94 0.39
C GLY A 11 4.10 7.33 1.32
N PHE A 12 4.12 8.61 1.69
CA PHE A 12 3.31 9.15 2.75
C PHE A 12 2.19 10.01 2.17
N GLY A 13 0.97 9.47 2.18
CA GLY A 13 -0.25 10.15 1.77
C GLY A 13 -1.33 10.09 2.82
N HIS A 14 -1.89 11.24 3.20
CA HIS A 14 -3.10 11.32 4.02
C HIS A 14 -4.34 11.32 3.13
N TYR A 15 -5.22 10.33 3.33
CA TYR A 15 -6.59 10.38 2.81
C TYR A 15 -7.39 11.39 3.65
N THR A 16 -7.47 12.63 3.21
CA THR A 16 -8.67 13.44 3.40
C THR A 16 -8.91 14.24 2.13
N GLN A 17 -9.79 13.73 1.27
CA GLN A 17 -10.29 14.53 0.16
C GLN A 17 -11.19 15.69 0.64
N ASN A 18 -11.35 15.94 1.96
CA ASN A 18 -12.33 16.89 2.48
C ASN A 18 -12.07 17.54 3.86
N HIS A 19 -10.89 17.47 4.47
CA HIS A 19 -10.70 18.18 5.75
C HIS A 19 -9.46 19.06 5.79
N ARG A 20 -9.74 20.34 6.11
CA ARG A 20 -8.79 21.41 6.40
C ARG A 20 -7.76 20.94 7.42
N GLY A 21 -6.53 20.79 6.96
CA GLY A 21 -5.39 20.37 7.76
C GLY A 21 -4.85 19.07 7.22
N PHE A 22 -3.65 19.14 6.65
CA PHE A 22 -2.62 18.10 6.53
C PHE A 22 -1.78 18.28 5.24
N GLY A 23 -0.48 18.03 5.39
CA GLY A 23 0.58 18.41 4.43
C GLY A 23 0.52 17.68 3.08
N PRO A 24 1.44 18.03 2.16
CA PRO A 24 1.45 17.47 0.82
C PRO A 24 1.59 15.94 0.88
N THR A 25 0.80 15.22 0.07
CA THR A 25 1.02 13.80 -0.20
C THR A 25 2.39 13.67 -0.86
N ILE A 26 3.35 13.07 -0.18
CA ILE A 26 4.71 12.83 -0.68
C ILE A 26 4.80 11.35 -1.01
N TYR A 27 4.58 11.00 -2.27
CA TYR A 27 4.93 9.70 -2.80
C TYR A 27 6.06 9.85 -3.82
N ILE A 28 6.94 8.87 -3.86
CA ILE A 28 7.96 8.73 -4.88
C ILE A 28 7.42 7.72 -5.89
N GLU A 29 7.40 8.12 -7.16
CA GLU A 29 7.12 7.21 -8.28
C GLU A 29 8.45 6.74 -8.87
N GLU A 30 8.64 5.43 -8.92
CA GLU A 30 9.87 4.81 -9.43
C GLU A 30 9.53 3.75 -10.48
N THR A 31 10.46 3.56 -11.42
CA THR A 31 10.42 2.43 -12.35
C THR A 31 11.64 1.56 -12.10
N VAL A 32 11.40 0.28 -11.80
CA VAL A 32 12.43 -0.69 -11.43
C VAL A 32 12.37 -1.92 -12.32
N GLU A 33 13.52 -2.58 -12.47
CA GLU A 33 13.61 -3.92 -13.04
C GLU A 33 13.62 -4.94 -11.91
N TYR A 34 12.51 -5.66 -11.75
CA TYR A 34 12.35 -6.68 -10.73
C TYR A 34 12.67 -8.06 -11.30
N LYS A 35 13.61 -8.77 -10.66
CA LYS A 35 14.00 -10.11 -11.09
C LYS A 35 13.41 -11.16 -10.15
N SER A 36 12.80 -12.19 -10.71
CA SER A 36 12.25 -13.31 -9.95
C SER A 36 12.63 -14.65 -10.57
N GLU A 37 12.75 -15.67 -9.72
CA GLU A 37 12.88 -17.07 -10.16
C GLU A 37 11.52 -17.68 -10.51
N LYS A 38 10.43 -17.08 -10.02
CA LYS A 38 9.05 -17.51 -10.27
C LYS A 38 8.67 -17.27 -11.73
N ASP A 39 7.89 -18.19 -12.29
CA ASP A 39 7.30 -18.14 -13.63
C ASP A 39 6.11 -17.16 -13.76
N TYR A 40 5.76 -16.47 -12.68
CA TYR A 40 4.72 -15.45 -12.58
C TYR A 40 5.22 -14.25 -11.77
N PHE A 41 4.51 -13.13 -11.87
CA PHE A 41 4.77 -11.97 -11.03
C PHE A 41 4.05 -12.10 -9.69
N ASP A 42 4.82 -12.07 -8.60
CA ASP A 42 4.29 -12.14 -7.25
C ASP A 42 4.16 -10.73 -6.65
N TYR A 43 2.93 -10.23 -6.58
CA TYR A 43 2.64 -8.89 -6.05
C TYR A 43 3.01 -8.75 -4.57
N ILE A 44 2.92 -9.82 -3.78
CA ILE A 44 3.24 -9.78 -2.35
C ILE A 44 4.76 -9.68 -2.19
N ASP A 45 5.51 -10.52 -2.88
CA ASP A 45 6.97 -10.54 -2.86
C ASP A 45 7.56 -9.18 -3.31
N PHE A 46 7.00 -8.60 -4.38
CA PHE A 46 7.37 -7.26 -4.82
C PHE A 46 7.06 -6.20 -3.76
N TYR A 47 5.87 -6.23 -3.18
CA TYR A 47 5.46 -5.29 -2.14
C TYR A 47 6.34 -5.38 -0.91
N GLU A 48 6.64 -6.58 -0.41
CA GLU A 48 7.48 -6.75 0.79
C GLU A 48 8.93 -6.31 0.58
N SER A 49 9.44 -6.38 -0.66
CA SER A 49 10.80 -5.94 -0.99
C SER A 49 10.94 -4.43 -1.21
N HIS A 50 9.85 -3.72 -1.54
CA HIS A 50 9.90 -2.30 -1.93
C HIS A 50 9.11 -1.37 -0.99
N SER A 51 8.19 -1.91 -0.19
CA SER A 51 7.44 -1.13 0.80
C SER A 51 8.25 -0.87 2.06
N LYS A 52 7.97 0.26 2.69
CA LYS A 52 8.47 0.60 4.01
C LYS A 52 7.37 0.44 5.06
N PRO A 53 7.73 0.15 6.33
CA PRO A 53 6.73 -0.01 7.40
C PRO A 53 5.86 1.22 7.64
N ASP A 54 6.37 2.42 7.32
CA ASP A 54 5.72 3.72 7.49
C ASP A 54 5.01 4.22 6.23
N ASP A 55 4.99 3.43 5.15
CA ASP A 55 4.25 3.79 3.93
C ASP A 55 2.74 3.76 4.20
N THR A 56 2.09 4.92 4.10
CA THR A 56 0.63 5.03 4.15
C THR A 56 -0.01 4.92 2.77
N TYR A 57 0.80 4.79 1.72
CA TYR A 57 0.36 4.59 0.35
C TYR A 57 1.35 3.71 -0.42
N PHE A 58 0.82 2.71 -1.14
CA PHE A 58 1.60 1.92 -2.08
C PHE A 58 0.75 1.52 -3.30
N HIS A 59 1.27 1.70 -4.50
CA HIS A 59 0.56 1.36 -5.72
C HIS A 59 1.51 0.79 -6.76
N ILE A 60 1.16 -0.37 -7.30
CA ILE A 60 1.91 -1.04 -8.36
C ILE A 60 1.17 -0.79 -9.67
N SER A 61 1.84 -0.13 -10.62
CA SER A 61 1.42 0.04 -11.99
C SER A 61 2.29 -0.84 -12.89
N PHE A 62 1.72 -1.94 -13.38
CA PHE A 62 2.45 -2.81 -14.30
C PHE A 62 2.71 -2.09 -15.63
N LEU A 63 3.94 -2.14 -16.14
CA LEU A 63 4.29 -1.46 -17.40
C LEU A 63 4.18 -2.37 -18.64
N GLU A 64 4.05 -3.68 -18.44
CA GLU A 64 3.88 -4.63 -19.53
C GLU A 64 2.39 -4.85 -19.78
N ASP A 65 1.94 -4.54 -20.99
CA ASP A 65 0.58 -4.85 -21.43
C ASP A 65 0.48 -6.35 -21.71
N ARG A 66 0.21 -7.13 -20.66
CA ARG A 66 -0.04 -8.56 -20.75
C ARG A 66 -1.23 -8.99 -19.88
N PRO A 67 -1.97 -10.03 -20.29
CA PRO A 67 -2.98 -10.62 -19.43
C PRO A 67 -2.33 -11.23 -18.19
N LEU A 68 -2.98 -11.06 -17.04
CA LEU A 68 -2.61 -11.75 -15.81
C LEU A 68 -3.18 -13.16 -15.83
N THR A 69 -2.38 -14.12 -15.36
CA THR A 69 -2.87 -15.48 -15.09
C THR A 69 -3.83 -15.47 -13.90
N GLN A 70 -4.65 -16.52 -13.76
CA GLN A 70 -5.56 -16.66 -12.62
C GLN A 70 -4.82 -16.61 -11.26
N LYS A 71 -3.66 -17.26 -11.19
CA LYS A 71 -2.77 -17.23 -10.02
C LYS A 71 -2.32 -15.81 -9.69
N GLU A 72 -1.91 -15.03 -10.68
CA GLU A 72 -1.50 -13.63 -10.49
C GLU A 72 -2.65 -12.73 -10.06
N LEU A 73 -3.87 -13.00 -10.55
CA LEU A 73 -5.07 -12.27 -10.11
C LEU A 73 -5.38 -12.53 -8.63
N GLU A 74 -5.27 -13.78 -8.18
CA GLU A 74 -5.46 -14.16 -6.77
C GLU A 74 -4.41 -13.50 -5.87
N ILE A 75 -3.13 -13.57 -6.26
CA ILE A 75 -2.04 -12.93 -5.53
C ILE A 75 -2.21 -11.41 -5.49
N ARG A 76 -2.62 -10.78 -6.60
CA ARG A 76 -2.92 -9.35 -6.64
C ARG A 76 -4.00 -8.96 -5.65
N ASN A 77 -5.06 -9.77 -5.53
CA ASN A 77 -6.15 -9.50 -4.59
C ASN A 77 -5.69 -9.67 -3.14
N ALA A 78 -4.88 -10.69 -2.85
CA ALA A 78 -4.27 -10.87 -1.53
C ALA A 78 -3.33 -9.71 -1.17
N TYR A 79 -2.48 -9.30 -2.10
CA TYR A 79 -1.61 -8.12 -1.98
C TYR A 79 -2.43 -6.86 -1.65
N ARG A 80 -3.53 -6.59 -2.36
CA ARG A 80 -4.36 -5.39 -2.13
C ARG A 80 -4.86 -5.34 -0.69
N LYS A 81 -5.38 -6.46 -0.17
CA LYS A 81 -5.83 -6.54 1.23
C LYS A 81 -4.69 -6.27 2.21
N LEU A 82 -3.56 -6.97 2.04
CA LEU A 82 -2.38 -6.82 2.90
C LEU A 82 -1.86 -5.37 2.92
N ARG A 83 -1.77 -4.76 1.74
CA ARG A 83 -1.36 -3.37 1.57
C ARG A 83 -2.31 -2.44 2.30
N ASP A 84 -3.62 -2.56 2.07
CA ASP A 84 -4.61 -1.65 2.65
C ASP A 84 -4.58 -1.71 4.19
N GLU A 85 -4.47 -2.93 4.76
CA GLU A 85 -4.30 -3.13 6.20
C GLU A 85 -3.02 -2.48 6.74
N ARG A 86 -1.88 -2.68 6.09
CA ARG A 86 -0.58 -2.11 6.53
C ARG A 86 -0.54 -0.60 6.40
N CYS A 87 -1.03 -0.05 5.28
CA CYS A 87 -1.07 1.39 5.06
C CYS A 87 -2.02 2.11 6.05
N GLU A 88 -3.17 1.52 6.35
CA GLU A 88 -4.07 2.10 7.37
C GLU A 88 -3.46 2.02 8.76
N LYS A 89 -2.78 0.91 9.09
CA LYS A 89 -2.05 0.80 10.36
C LYS A 89 -0.96 1.87 10.49
N ALA A 90 -0.12 2.05 9.47
CA ALA A 90 0.92 3.07 9.46
C ALA A 90 0.35 4.49 9.63
N LYS A 91 -0.80 4.76 9.01
CA LYS A 91 -1.53 6.02 9.15
C LYS A 91 -2.03 6.24 10.59
N ILE A 92 -2.67 5.24 11.20
CA ILE A 92 -3.14 5.32 12.59
C ILE A 92 -1.97 5.54 13.55
N GLU A 93 -0.87 4.81 13.37
CA GLU A 93 0.34 4.96 14.20
C GLU A 93 0.93 6.37 14.06
N PHE A 94 0.97 6.92 12.85
CA PHE A 94 1.42 8.29 12.64
C PHE A 94 0.55 9.32 13.35
N ILE A 95 -0.78 9.23 13.23
CA ILE A 95 -1.71 10.15 13.91
C ILE A 95 -1.51 10.07 15.43
N ARG A 96 -1.39 8.85 15.98
CA ARG A 96 -1.16 8.65 17.42
C ARG A 96 0.13 9.31 17.92
N GLN A 97 1.18 9.27 17.12
CA GLN A 97 2.49 9.82 17.51
C GLN A 97 2.57 11.35 17.34
N ASN A 98 1.87 11.91 16.36
CA ASN A 98 2.00 13.33 15.98
C ASN A 98 0.83 14.21 16.41
N GLU A 99 -0.32 13.61 16.76
CA GLU A 99 -1.49 14.29 17.27
C GLU A 99 -2.03 13.62 18.55
N PRO A 100 -1.42 13.89 19.71
CA PRO A 100 -1.77 13.22 20.97
C PRO A 100 -3.20 13.49 21.49
N ASN A 101 -4.01 14.31 20.80
CA ASN A 101 -5.37 14.70 21.21
C ASN A 101 -6.48 14.34 20.19
N SER A 102 -6.21 13.65 19.08
CA SER A 102 -7.21 13.47 18.00
C SER A 102 -7.87 12.09 17.90
N ILE A 103 -7.45 11.09 18.68
CA ILE A 103 -8.12 9.78 18.73
C ILE A 103 -8.38 9.40 20.18
N SER A 104 -9.64 9.41 20.59
CA SER A 104 -10.05 8.77 21.84
C SER A 104 -10.16 7.26 21.59
N ASP A 105 -9.86 6.42 22.60
CA ASP A 105 -9.96 4.96 22.46
C ASP A 105 -11.36 4.46 22.01
N ALA A 106 -12.39 5.32 22.07
CA ALA A 106 -13.74 5.05 21.58
C ALA A 106 -13.88 5.06 20.04
N ASP A 107 -13.03 5.79 19.31
CA ASP A 107 -13.13 5.92 17.86
C ASP A 107 -12.53 4.70 17.11
N VAL A 108 -11.61 3.99 17.76
CA VAL A 108 -10.98 2.76 17.23
C VAL A 108 -11.97 1.58 17.19
N ASP A 109 -12.95 1.55 18.08
CA ASP A 109 -13.96 0.49 18.14
C ASP A 109 -15.07 0.66 17.08
N HIS A 110 -15.29 1.87 16.56
CA HIS A 110 -16.28 2.09 15.51
C HIS A 110 -15.79 1.61 14.13
N ALA A 111 -14.49 1.76 13.84
CA ALA A 111 -13.89 1.31 12.58
C ALA A 111 -13.85 -0.23 12.44
N LYS A 112 -13.89 -0.97 13.56
CA LYS A 112 -13.97 -2.44 13.54
C LYS A 112 -15.36 -2.98 13.23
N LYS A 113 -16.42 -2.20 13.48
CA LYS A 113 -17.81 -2.65 13.29
C LYS A 113 -18.37 -2.41 11.88
N GLU A 114 -17.74 -1.56 11.08
CA GLU A 114 -18.22 -1.28 9.70
C GLU A 114 -17.64 -2.24 8.64
N ASN A 115 -16.76 -3.18 9.03
CA ASN A 115 -16.15 -4.19 8.14
C ASN A 115 -16.58 -5.64 8.46
N GLU A 116 -17.63 -5.84 9.27
CA GLU A 116 -18.33 -7.14 9.43
C GLU A 116 -19.57 -7.24 8.54
#